data_AF-A0A977PY77-F1
#
_entry.id   AF-A0A977PY77-F1
#
_cell.length_a   1.000
_cell.length_b   1.000
_cell.length_c   1.000
_cell.angle_alpha   90.00
_cell.angle_beta   90.00
_cell.angle_gamma   90.00
#
_symmetry.space_group_name_H-M   'P 1'
#
loop_
_entity.id
_entity.type
_entity.pdbx_description
1 polymer ?
#
loop_
_entity_poly.entity_id
_entity_poly.type
_entity_poly.pdbx_seq_one_letter_code
_entity_poly.pdbx_strand_id
1 'polypeptide(L)'
;MNFGYSDFNLENLDTIDYQPVAQEILIKYLRTPDKSYILGNETQQKQIRLENYLVNILIQKGEIDYDSNADLLYKLTAQVVNHLKSYLPNDDAVENVLLYHQKILSDFIFKQMLQHYWETATDYTAKIIKGFTLLKTNKFNTPDQHNLKYFRDTLTNISVIQKMIFGGFEKCCYPYQKFDRDTERQFAVLIEDDDLVLRWLKPASGQFQIEYLNGAKYEPDFIIERVNDKLICETKMAKEINDEDVQQKKLAAVRWCQFATQHAIANNGKPWHYLLIPHDQIASNLSLDYLKTEFV
;
A
#
# COMPACT_ATOMS: atom_id res chain seq x y z
N MET A 1 -8.46 -16.54 -10.13
CA MET A 1 -7.51 -15.98 -9.15
C MET A 1 -8.05 -16.41 -7.81
N ASN A 2 -7.38 -17.34 -7.13
CA ASN A 2 -7.86 -17.78 -5.82
C ASN A 2 -7.03 -17.06 -4.78
N PHE A 3 -7.62 -16.06 -4.17
CA PHE A 3 -7.12 -15.47 -2.94
C PHE A 3 -8.05 -15.86 -1.81
N GLY A 4 -7.55 -15.78 -0.59
CA GLY A 4 -8.32 -16.10 0.58
C GLY A 4 -7.52 -15.85 1.83
N TYR A 5 -8.04 -16.34 2.92
CA TYR A 5 -7.42 -16.23 4.22
C TYR A 5 -7.17 -17.65 4.75
N SER A 6 -6.03 -17.84 5.40
CA SER A 6 -5.76 -19.11 6.08
C SER A 6 -6.72 -19.23 7.26
N ASP A 7 -7.07 -20.45 7.68
CA ASP A 7 -7.80 -20.60 8.93
C ASP A 7 -6.92 -20.20 10.13
N PHE A 8 -7.42 -19.33 11.00
CA PHE A 8 -6.68 -18.86 12.17
C PHE A 8 -7.61 -18.47 13.33
N ASN A 9 -7.02 -18.14 14.49
CA ASN A 9 -7.70 -17.59 15.66
C ASN A 9 -7.12 -16.21 15.99
N LEU A 10 -7.95 -15.32 16.54
CA LEU A 10 -7.54 -13.98 16.90
C LEU A 10 -6.54 -14.00 18.06
N GLU A 11 -5.45 -13.26 17.90
CA GLU A 11 -4.48 -12.97 18.95
C GLU A 11 -4.82 -11.64 19.64
N ASN A 12 -4.33 -11.45 20.86
CA ASN A 12 -4.47 -10.21 21.64
C ASN A 12 -5.92 -9.79 21.96
N LEU A 13 -6.82 -10.77 22.13
CA LEU A 13 -8.20 -10.51 22.58
C LEU A 13 -8.26 -9.83 23.95
N ASP A 14 -7.26 -10.08 24.80
CA ASP A 14 -7.10 -9.45 26.12
C ASP A 14 -6.94 -7.92 26.07
N THR A 15 -6.58 -7.35 24.91
CA THR A 15 -6.54 -5.90 24.71
C THR A 15 -7.92 -5.27 24.51
N ILE A 16 -8.98 -6.09 24.37
CA ILE A 16 -10.36 -5.65 24.20
C ILE A 16 -11.03 -5.62 25.57
N ASP A 17 -11.24 -4.43 26.12
CA ASP A 17 -11.84 -4.20 27.45
C ASP A 17 -13.01 -3.20 27.43
N TYR A 18 -13.59 -2.95 26.24
CA TYR A 18 -14.67 -1.99 26.04
C TYR A 18 -15.88 -2.26 26.94
N GLN A 19 -16.41 -1.18 27.52
CA GLN A 19 -17.56 -1.20 28.41
C GLN A 19 -18.82 -0.66 27.72
N PRO A 20 -20.03 -1.09 28.12
CA PRO A 20 -21.26 -0.57 27.55
C PRO A 20 -21.38 0.94 27.78
N VAL A 21 -21.86 1.65 26.76
CA VAL A 21 -22.07 3.10 26.81
C VAL A 21 -23.46 3.39 27.38
N ALA A 22 -23.52 4.25 28.40
CA ALA A 22 -24.72 4.55 29.18
C ALA A 22 -25.80 5.41 28.46
N GLN A 23 -25.64 5.71 27.18
CA GLN A 23 -26.60 6.57 26.47
C GLN A 23 -27.90 5.81 26.16
N GLU A 24 -29.02 6.50 26.40
CA GLU A 24 -30.38 6.01 26.18
C GLU A 24 -30.59 5.66 24.71
N ILE A 25 -30.47 4.38 24.39
CA ILE A 25 -30.89 3.84 23.10
C ILE A 25 -32.40 4.12 22.96
N LEU A 26 -32.77 5.01 22.05
CA LEU A 26 -34.19 5.23 21.74
C LEU A 26 -34.71 4.06 20.90
N ILE A 27 -35.25 3.03 21.55
CA ILE A 27 -35.87 1.88 20.89
C ILE A 27 -37.22 2.34 20.32
N LYS A 28 -37.31 2.46 18.99
CA LYS A 28 -38.56 2.79 18.31
C LYS A 28 -39.26 1.50 17.86
N TYR A 29 -40.36 1.15 18.52
CA TYR A 29 -41.26 0.07 18.10
C TYR A 29 -42.19 0.58 17.00
N LEU A 30 -41.92 0.24 15.74
CA LEU A 30 -42.76 0.65 14.60
C LEU A 30 -43.69 -0.48 14.15
N ARG A 31 -44.76 -0.78 14.88
CA ARG A 31 -45.92 -1.65 14.47
C ARG A 31 -45.64 -3.05 13.86
N THR A 32 -44.39 -3.43 13.64
CA THR A 32 -43.87 -4.74 13.29
C THR A 32 -42.95 -5.22 14.42
N PRO A 33 -42.71 -6.53 14.55
CA PRO A 33 -41.88 -7.12 15.61
C PRO A 33 -40.39 -6.73 15.55
N ASP A 34 -39.97 -5.86 14.64
CA ASP A 34 -38.57 -5.52 14.41
C ASP A 34 -38.09 -4.42 15.36
N LYS A 35 -37.13 -4.75 16.23
CA LYS A 35 -36.45 -3.79 17.11
C LYS A 35 -35.43 -2.99 16.29
N SER A 36 -35.42 -1.67 16.44
CA SER A 36 -34.45 -0.77 15.82
C SER A 36 -33.80 0.14 16.86
N TYR A 37 -32.52 0.46 16.64
CA TYR A 37 -31.70 1.33 17.47
C TYR A 37 -31.37 2.61 16.72
N ILE A 38 -31.29 3.73 17.44
CA ILE A 38 -30.87 5.02 16.88
C ILE A 38 -29.52 5.38 17.49
N LEU A 39 -28.49 5.46 16.64
CA LEU A 39 -27.14 5.87 17.02
C LEU A 39 -26.83 7.21 16.31
N GLY A 40 -26.90 8.32 17.04
CA GLY A 40 -26.84 9.65 16.42
C GLY A 40 -28.01 9.88 15.45
N ASN A 41 -27.71 10.02 14.15
CA ASN A 41 -28.72 10.20 13.09
C ASN A 41 -29.01 8.92 12.29
N GLU A 42 -28.37 7.80 12.62
CA GLU A 42 -28.49 6.54 11.87
C GLU A 42 -29.37 5.54 12.61
N THR A 43 -30.34 4.97 11.90
CA THR A 43 -31.18 3.88 12.41
C THR A 43 -30.55 2.55 12.04
N GLN A 44 -30.11 1.78 13.02
CA GLN A 44 -29.58 0.43 12.83
C GLN A 44 -30.60 -0.61 13.29
N GLN A 45 -30.86 -1.61 12.44
CA GLN A 45 -31.75 -2.71 12.78
C GLN A 45 -31.06 -3.67 13.77
N LYS A 46 -31.84 -4.21 14.71
CA LYS A 46 -31.35 -5.26 15.60
C LYS A 46 -30.96 -6.48 14.75
N GLN A 47 -29.77 -7.00 15.00
CA GLN A 47 -29.28 -8.18 14.29
C GLN A 47 -29.79 -9.47 14.93
N ILE A 48 -30.05 -10.48 14.11
CA ILE A 48 -30.47 -11.81 14.57
C ILE A 48 -29.32 -12.52 15.32
N ARG A 49 -28.08 -12.29 14.88
CA ARG A 49 -26.85 -12.81 15.47
C ARG A 49 -25.95 -11.65 15.89
N LEU A 50 -25.28 -11.76 17.04
CA LEU A 50 -24.39 -10.72 17.55
C LEU A 50 -23.18 -10.52 16.62
N GLU A 51 -22.71 -11.60 16.00
CA GLU A 51 -21.62 -11.61 15.02
C GLU A 51 -21.90 -10.70 13.83
N ASN A 52 -23.18 -10.57 13.44
CA ASN A 52 -23.57 -9.79 12.26
C ASN A 52 -23.25 -8.29 12.41
N TYR A 53 -23.16 -7.76 13.63
CA TYR A 53 -22.72 -6.38 13.83
C TYR A 53 -21.31 -6.13 13.27
N LEU A 54 -20.44 -7.13 13.35
CA LEU A 54 -19.07 -7.06 12.84
C LEU A 54 -18.99 -7.56 11.39
N VAL A 55 -19.66 -8.68 11.07
CA VAL A 55 -19.66 -9.23 9.70
C VAL A 55 -20.16 -8.19 8.69
N ASN A 56 -21.23 -7.45 9.00
CA ASN A 56 -21.78 -6.44 8.08
C ASN A 56 -20.80 -5.30 7.75
N ILE A 57 -19.82 -5.02 8.61
CA ILE A 57 -18.75 -4.05 8.34
C ILE A 57 -17.61 -4.72 7.57
N LEU A 58 -17.22 -5.93 7.97
CA LEU A 58 -16.14 -6.68 7.33
C LEU A 58 -16.43 -6.94 5.85
N ILE A 59 -17.68 -7.26 5.47
CA ILE A 59 -18.06 -7.47 4.06
C ILE A 59 -18.05 -6.19 3.21
N GLN A 60 -18.00 -5.01 3.83
CA GLN A 60 -17.86 -3.74 3.11
C GLN A 60 -16.41 -3.42 2.78
N LYS A 61 -15.44 -4.19 3.30
CA LYS A 61 -14.02 -4.06 2.98
C LYS A 61 -13.74 -4.80 1.66
N GLY A 62 -13.14 -4.10 0.70
CA GLY A 62 -13.00 -4.58 -0.68
C GLY A 62 -12.14 -5.83 -0.82
N GLU A 63 -11.36 -6.14 0.21
CA GLU A 63 -10.41 -7.24 0.31
C GLU A 63 -11.06 -8.54 0.83
N ILE A 64 -12.32 -8.49 1.24
CA ILE A 64 -13.08 -9.64 1.75
C ILE A 64 -14.14 -10.06 0.74
N ASP A 65 -13.93 -11.23 0.14
CA ASP A 65 -15.00 -11.93 -0.56
C ASP A 65 -15.84 -12.73 0.46
N TYR A 66 -17.08 -12.30 0.71
CA TYR A 66 -17.97 -12.92 1.68
C TYR A 66 -18.28 -14.38 1.31
N ASP A 67 -18.56 -14.66 0.04
CA ASP A 67 -19.00 -15.98 -0.39
C ASP A 67 -17.93 -17.05 -0.13
N SER A 68 -16.66 -16.68 -0.26
CA SER A 68 -15.52 -17.57 -0.03
C SER A 68 -15.05 -17.64 1.43
N ASN A 69 -15.42 -16.67 2.28
CA ASN A 69 -14.85 -16.52 3.63
C ASN A 69 -15.88 -16.46 4.76
N ALA A 70 -17.16 -16.73 4.48
CA ALA A 70 -18.24 -16.66 5.47
C ALA A 70 -17.92 -17.44 6.77
N ASP A 71 -17.47 -18.69 6.64
CA ASP A 71 -17.14 -19.53 7.81
C ASP A 71 -16.04 -18.93 8.68
N LEU A 72 -14.98 -18.39 8.06
CA LEU A 72 -13.90 -17.73 8.78
C LEU A 72 -14.37 -16.42 9.43
N LEU A 73 -15.17 -15.61 8.72
CA LEU A 73 -15.73 -14.37 9.27
C LEU A 73 -16.58 -14.64 10.52
N TYR A 74 -17.47 -15.63 10.46
CA TYR A 74 -18.27 -16.02 11.62
C TYR A 74 -17.41 -16.62 12.73
N LYS A 75 -16.37 -17.40 12.41
CA LYS A 75 -15.42 -17.92 13.40
C LYS A 75 -14.70 -16.80 14.17
N LEU A 76 -14.16 -15.82 13.46
CA LEU A 76 -13.39 -14.72 14.06
C LEU A 76 -14.29 -13.76 14.84
N THR A 77 -15.44 -13.39 14.29
CA THR A 77 -16.39 -12.52 14.98
C THR A 77 -16.97 -13.18 16.23
N ALA A 78 -17.21 -14.51 16.21
CA ALA A 78 -17.62 -15.25 17.39
C ALA A 78 -16.55 -15.23 18.50
N GLN A 79 -15.25 -15.20 18.17
CA GLN A 79 -14.20 -15.08 19.19
C GLN A 79 -14.27 -13.73 19.92
N VAL A 80 -14.53 -12.63 19.20
CA VAL A 80 -14.75 -11.32 19.82
C VAL A 80 -16.01 -11.34 20.68
N VAL A 81 -17.13 -11.85 20.16
CA VAL A 81 -18.40 -11.93 20.92
C VAL A 81 -18.24 -12.77 22.19
N ASN A 82 -17.57 -13.92 22.11
CA ASN A 82 -17.32 -14.78 23.27
C ASN A 82 -16.39 -14.12 24.29
N HIS A 83 -15.38 -13.38 23.84
CA HIS A 83 -14.52 -12.60 24.72
C HIS A 83 -15.33 -11.53 25.46
N LEU A 84 -16.18 -10.77 24.77
CA LEU A 84 -17.08 -9.79 25.39
C LEU A 84 -18.02 -10.44 26.42
N LYS A 85 -18.61 -11.60 26.08
CA LYS A 85 -19.47 -12.38 27.00
C LYS A 85 -18.75 -12.89 28.24
N SER A 86 -17.43 -13.01 28.21
CA SER A 86 -16.67 -13.51 29.36
C SER A 86 -16.62 -12.51 30.52
N TYR A 87 -16.76 -11.21 30.24
CA TYR A 87 -16.65 -10.15 31.24
C TYR A 87 -17.86 -9.22 31.32
N LEU A 88 -18.74 -9.20 30.31
CA LEU A 88 -19.96 -8.39 30.32
C LEU A 88 -21.14 -9.13 30.97
N PRO A 89 -22.06 -8.39 31.61
CA PRO A 89 -23.07 -8.99 32.49
C PRO A 89 -24.20 -9.72 31.75
N ASN A 90 -24.52 -9.36 30.51
CA ASN A 90 -25.61 -9.94 29.71
C ASN A 90 -25.46 -9.66 28.22
N ASP A 91 -26.27 -10.34 27.39
CA ASP A 91 -26.25 -10.18 25.92
C ASP A 91 -26.60 -8.76 25.47
N ASP A 92 -27.44 -8.02 26.20
CA ASP A 92 -27.77 -6.62 25.88
C ASP A 92 -26.55 -5.69 26.04
N ALA A 93 -25.71 -5.95 27.05
CA ALA A 93 -24.45 -5.23 27.26
C ALA A 93 -23.43 -5.54 26.16
N VAL A 94 -23.35 -6.79 25.72
CA VAL A 94 -22.51 -7.20 24.58
C VAL A 94 -22.99 -6.54 23.30
N GLU A 95 -24.29 -6.57 23.03
CA GLU A 95 -24.91 -5.93 21.87
C GLU A 95 -24.64 -4.41 21.85
N ASN A 96 -24.70 -3.74 23.01
CA ASN A 96 -24.33 -2.32 23.12
C ASN A 96 -22.86 -2.09 22.73
N VAL A 97 -21.92 -2.86 23.29
CA VAL A 97 -20.49 -2.71 22.95
C VAL A 97 -20.25 -2.97 21.47
N LEU A 98 -20.86 -4.01 20.90
CA LEU A 98 -20.78 -4.29 19.47
C LEU A 98 -21.32 -3.13 18.64
N LEU A 99 -22.48 -2.58 18.98
CA LEU A 99 -23.09 -1.45 18.27
C LEU A 99 -22.20 -0.20 18.25
N TYR A 100 -21.65 0.18 19.40
CA TYR A 100 -20.85 1.42 19.53
C TYR A 100 -19.41 1.27 19.04
N HIS A 101 -18.81 0.09 19.21
CA HIS A 101 -17.40 -0.17 18.88
C HIS A 101 -17.22 -1.03 17.62
N GLN A 102 -18.29 -1.31 16.88
CA GLN A 102 -18.29 -2.14 15.66
C GLN A 102 -17.15 -1.83 14.70
N LYS A 103 -16.84 -0.55 14.47
CA LYS A 103 -15.77 -0.14 13.54
C LYS A 103 -14.39 -0.58 14.05
N ILE A 104 -14.04 -0.24 15.29
CA ILE A 104 -12.73 -0.55 15.87
C ILE A 104 -12.56 -2.06 16.05
N LEU A 105 -13.62 -2.76 16.49
CA LEU A 105 -13.61 -4.22 16.61
C LEU A 105 -13.46 -4.91 15.25
N SER A 106 -14.13 -4.40 14.20
CA SER A 106 -13.99 -4.93 12.84
C SER A 106 -12.59 -4.64 12.27
N ASP A 107 -12.03 -3.46 12.55
CA ASP A 107 -10.66 -3.12 12.12
C ASP A 107 -9.61 -4.01 12.82
N PHE A 108 -9.82 -4.36 14.09
CA PHE A 108 -8.99 -5.33 14.82
C PHE A 108 -9.00 -6.71 14.14
N ILE A 109 -10.18 -7.25 13.81
CA ILE A 109 -10.31 -8.53 13.10
C ILE A 109 -9.65 -8.44 11.72
N PHE A 110 -9.97 -7.40 10.96
CA PHE A 110 -9.48 -7.23 9.60
C PHE A 110 -7.96 -7.14 9.53
N LYS A 111 -7.33 -6.40 10.46
CA LYS A 111 -5.87 -6.30 10.54
C LYS A 111 -5.21 -7.66 10.68
N GLN A 112 -5.79 -8.57 11.46
CA GLN A 112 -5.27 -9.93 11.59
C GLN A 112 -5.60 -10.79 10.37
N MET A 113 -6.78 -10.63 9.77
CA MET A 113 -7.08 -11.29 8.48
C MET A 113 -6.01 -10.97 7.44
N LEU A 114 -5.60 -9.70 7.29
CA LEU A 114 -4.53 -9.33 6.37
C LEU A 114 -3.19 -10.03 6.64
N GLN A 115 -2.89 -10.40 7.89
CA GLN A 115 -1.68 -11.16 8.24
C GLN A 115 -1.76 -12.64 7.80
N HIS A 116 -2.97 -13.16 7.68
CA HIS A 116 -3.25 -14.53 7.25
C HIS A 116 -3.73 -14.63 5.80
N TYR A 117 -3.71 -13.51 5.07
CA TYR A 117 -4.03 -13.45 3.65
C TYR A 117 -3.05 -14.32 2.85
N TRP A 118 -3.60 -15.18 2.02
CA TRP A 118 -2.84 -15.90 1.01
C TRP A 118 -3.48 -15.66 -0.35
N GLU A 119 -2.64 -15.65 -1.36
CA GLU A 119 -3.08 -15.66 -2.73
C GLU A 119 -2.37 -16.84 -3.38
N THR A 120 -3.12 -17.78 -3.96
CA THR A 120 -2.48 -18.72 -4.89
C THR A 120 -1.83 -17.86 -5.92
N ALA A 121 -0.54 -18.11 -6.17
CA ALA A 121 0.17 -17.40 -7.21
C ALA A 121 -0.74 -17.37 -8.42
N THR A 122 -1.24 -16.18 -8.75
CA THR A 122 -1.57 -15.88 -10.12
C THR A 122 -0.37 -16.43 -10.87
N ASP A 123 -0.61 -17.39 -11.76
CA ASP A 123 0.34 -17.62 -12.83
C ASP A 123 0.36 -16.30 -13.60
N TYR A 124 1.09 -15.32 -13.07
CA TYR A 124 1.82 -14.35 -13.83
C TYR A 124 2.78 -15.21 -14.64
N THR A 125 2.28 -15.76 -15.74
CA THR A 125 3.15 -16.30 -16.77
C THR A 125 3.94 -15.09 -17.25
N ALA A 126 5.17 -14.93 -16.73
CA ALA A 126 6.10 -13.95 -17.24
C ALA A 126 6.31 -14.28 -18.72
N LYS A 127 5.55 -13.60 -19.58
CA LYS A 127 5.64 -13.81 -21.01
C LYS A 127 6.87 -13.03 -21.46
N ILE A 128 7.98 -13.73 -21.61
CA ILE A 128 9.16 -13.19 -22.27
C ILE A 128 8.81 -13.05 -23.74
N ILE A 129 8.31 -11.87 -24.11
CA ILE A 129 8.10 -11.53 -25.50
C ILE A 129 9.49 -11.19 -26.06
N LYS A 130 9.99 -11.97 -27.01
CA LYS A 130 11.28 -11.68 -27.67
C LYS A 130 11.21 -10.29 -28.31
N GLY A 131 11.96 -9.34 -27.74
CA GLY A 131 12.09 -7.97 -28.23
C GLY A 131 12.72 -7.08 -27.15
N PHE A 132 13.58 -6.17 -27.55
CA PHE A 132 13.97 -5.05 -26.70
C PHE A 132 12.99 -3.90 -26.95
N THR A 133 12.63 -3.17 -25.90
CA THR A 133 11.88 -1.92 -26.03
C THR A 133 12.86 -0.77 -25.89
N LEU A 134 12.89 0.13 -26.88
CA LEU A 134 13.64 1.37 -26.74
C LEU A 134 13.01 2.24 -25.66
N LEU A 135 13.84 2.69 -24.72
CA LEU A 135 13.44 3.64 -23.69
C LEU A 135 12.97 4.93 -24.39
N LYS A 136 11.77 5.41 -24.02
CA LYS A 136 11.19 6.60 -24.63
C LYS A 136 11.54 7.80 -23.77
N THR A 137 12.06 8.85 -24.40
CA THR A 137 12.25 10.13 -23.73
C THR A 137 10.90 10.72 -23.34
N ASN A 138 10.80 11.23 -22.12
CA ASN A 138 9.67 12.07 -21.74
C ASN A 138 9.70 13.32 -22.62
N LYS A 139 8.61 13.57 -23.35
CA LYS A 139 8.50 14.75 -24.22
C LYS A 139 8.28 15.97 -23.33
N PHE A 140 9.30 16.78 -23.16
CA PHE A 140 9.16 18.11 -22.60
C PHE A 140 8.87 19.09 -23.74
N ASN A 141 7.87 19.95 -23.58
CA ASN A 141 7.79 21.14 -24.42
C ASN A 141 9.12 21.88 -24.25
N THR A 142 9.77 22.20 -25.37
CA THR A 142 11.09 22.82 -25.43
C THR A 142 11.23 23.89 -24.33
N PRO A 143 12.23 23.79 -23.44
CA PRO A 143 12.36 24.73 -22.35
C PRO A 143 12.56 26.13 -22.91
N ASP A 144 11.76 27.11 -22.45
CA ASP A 144 12.30 28.46 -22.36
C ASP A 144 13.58 28.33 -21.50
N GLN A 145 14.73 28.77 -22.04
CA GLN A 145 16.04 28.70 -21.35
C GLN A 145 15.99 29.24 -19.91
N HIS A 146 15.00 30.09 -19.59
CA HIS A 146 14.75 30.66 -18.27
C HIS A 146 14.26 29.64 -17.21
N ASN A 147 13.70 28.49 -17.62
CA ASN A 147 13.15 27.48 -16.71
C ASN A 147 14.05 26.25 -16.51
N LEU A 148 15.22 26.21 -17.16
CA LEU A 148 16.21 25.17 -16.94
C LEU A 148 17.01 25.48 -15.67
N LYS A 149 17.02 24.53 -14.73
CA LYS A 149 17.77 24.59 -13.47
C LYS A 149 18.83 23.49 -13.44
N TYR A 150 19.93 23.74 -12.75
CA TYR A 150 20.86 22.67 -12.46
C TYR A 150 20.28 21.82 -11.33
N PHE A 151 20.35 20.49 -11.44
CA PHE A 151 19.67 19.60 -10.49
C PHE A 151 20.20 19.70 -9.05
N ARG A 152 21.43 20.20 -8.86
CA ARG A 152 22.00 20.47 -7.53
C ARG A 152 21.70 21.88 -6.99
N ASP A 153 20.98 22.72 -7.74
CA ASP A 153 20.63 24.07 -7.27
C ASP A 153 19.73 23.99 -6.03
N THR A 154 20.04 24.80 -5.02
CA THR A 154 19.16 25.01 -3.87
C THR A 154 17.91 25.75 -4.33
N LEU A 155 16.73 25.14 -4.12
CA LEU A 155 15.46 25.74 -4.52
C LEU A 155 14.95 26.71 -3.45
N THR A 156 14.74 27.96 -3.84
CA THR A 156 14.13 28.97 -2.95
C THR A 156 12.61 28.88 -2.91
N ASN A 157 11.97 28.34 -3.96
CA ASN A 157 10.53 28.16 -4.02
C ASN A 157 10.17 26.72 -4.44
N ILE A 158 10.11 25.82 -3.44
CA ILE A 158 9.83 24.40 -3.65
C ILE A 158 8.43 24.16 -4.24
N SER A 159 7.47 25.06 -4.00
CA SER A 159 6.07 24.89 -4.43
C SER A 159 5.87 24.83 -5.95
N VAL A 160 6.83 25.36 -6.73
CA VAL A 160 6.76 25.41 -8.19
C VAL A 160 7.61 24.34 -8.87
N ILE A 161 8.18 23.38 -8.13
CA ILE A 161 9.12 22.38 -8.66
C ILE A 161 8.57 21.59 -9.85
N GLN A 162 7.28 21.26 -9.84
CA GLN A 162 6.58 20.54 -10.93
C GLN A 162 6.63 21.29 -12.28
N LYS A 163 6.84 22.62 -12.24
CA LYS A 163 6.95 23.47 -13.44
C LYS A 163 8.41 23.62 -13.91
N MET A 164 9.38 23.32 -13.06
CA MET A 164 10.81 23.44 -13.36
C MET A 164 11.29 22.26 -14.20
N ILE A 165 12.34 22.49 -14.99
CA ILE A 165 13.05 21.45 -15.73
C ILE A 165 14.48 21.44 -15.20
N PHE A 166 14.98 20.26 -14.86
CA PHE A 166 16.33 20.09 -14.34
C PHE A 166 17.22 19.42 -15.37
N GLY A 167 18.48 19.84 -15.43
CA GLY A 167 19.51 19.23 -16.26
C GLY A 167 20.88 19.21 -15.58
N GLY A 168 21.89 18.79 -16.33
CA GLY A 168 23.28 18.66 -15.86
C GLY A 168 23.61 17.31 -15.21
N PHE A 169 22.76 16.30 -15.42
CA PHE A 169 22.99 14.92 -14.99
C PHE A 169 24.10 14.24 -15.79
N GLU A 170 24.91 13.42 -15.13
CA GLU A 170 25.98 12.64 -15.77
C GLU A 170 25.57 11.17 -15.97
N LYS A 171 24.89 10.60 -14.97
CA LYS A 171 24.48 9.19 -14.95
C LYS A 171 23.04 8.99 -15.46
N CYS A 172 22.20 10.02 -15.46
CA CYS A 172 20.84 9.93 -16.01
C CYS A 172 20.86 9.54 -17.51
N CYS A 173 19.96 8.63 -17.92
CA CYS A 173 19.79 8.25 -19.33
C CYS A 173 19.22 9.39 -20.19
N TYR A 174 18.72 10.46 -19.58
CA TYR A 174 18.10 11.59 -20.26
C TYR A 174 18.73 12.91 -19.83
N PRO A 175 18.88 13.88 -20.75
CA PRO A 175 19.53 15.16 -20.45
C PRO A 175 18.70 16.05 -19.51
N TYR A 176 17.38 15.82 -19.45
CA TYR A 176 16.44 16.64 -18.70
C TYR A 176 15.44 15.79 -17.92
N GLN A 177 15.04 16.28 -16.74
CA GLN A 177 14.03 15.65 -15.90
C GLN A 177 13.10 16.68 -15.25
N LYS A 178 11.90 16.20 -14.89
CA LYS A 178 10.97 16.86 -13.99
C LYS A 178 10.78 16.00 -12.75
N PHE A 179 10.53 16.66 -11.63
CA PHE A 179 10.28 16.02 -10.34
C PHE A 179 8.96 16.51 -9.79
N ASP A 180 8.18 15.60 -9.22
CA ASP A 180 6.90 15.98 -8.62
C ASP A 180 7.09 16.61 -7.23
N ARG A 181 8.18 16.23 -6.56
CA ARG A 181 8.60 16.73 -5.23
C ARG A 181 10.10 17.00 -5.18
N ASP A 182 10.51 17.88 -4.26
CA ASP A 182 11.95 18.17 -4.06
C ASP A 182 12.71 16.96 -3.50
N THR A 183 12.03 16.09 -2.77
CA THR A 183 12.60 14.83 -2.24
C THR A 183 13.06 13.90 -3.36
N GLU A 184 12.34 13.85 -4.49
CA GLU A 184 12.79 13.12 -5.68
C GLU A 184 14.03 13.76 -6.32
N ARG A 185 14.09 15.10 -6.38
CA ARG A 185 15.29 15.81 -6.87
C ARG A 185 16.48 15.53 -5.96
N GLN A 186 16.30 15.58 -4.64
CA GLN A 186 17.34 15.25 -3.67
C GLN A 186 17.79 13.79 -3.80
N PHE A 187 16.87 12.87 -4.05
CA PHE A 187 17.20 11.47 -4.37
C PHE A 187 18.00 11.36 -5.66
N ALA A 188 17.66 12.14 -6.70
CA ALA A 188 18.44 12.21 -7.93
C ALA A 188 19.87 12.72 -7.70
N VAL A 189 20.08 13.62 -6.73
CA VAL A 189 21.44 14.03 -6.31
C VAL A 189 22.18 12.87 -5.65
N LEU A 190 21.55 12.18 -4.70
CA LEU A 190 22.14 11.03 -4.01
C LEU A 190 22.62 9.94 -4.98
N ILE A 191 21.81 9.58 -5.98
CA ILE A 191 22.17 8.53 -6.95
C ILE A 191 23.18 9.01 -8.00
N GLU A 192 23.26 10.32 -8.29
CA GLU A 192 24.31 10.88 -9.13
C GLU A 192 25.67 10.89 -8.42
N ASP A 193 25.69 11.04 -7.09
CA ASP A 193 26.91 11.06 -6.29
C ASP A 193 27.42 9.64 -5.93
N ASP A 194 26.59 8.59 -6.06
CA ASP A 194 26.97 7.22 -5.73
C ASP A 194 27.85 6.56 -6.82
N ASP A 195 29.09 6.23 -6.49
CA ASP A 195 30.08 5.64 -7.43
C ASP A 195 29.69 4.25 -7.96
N LEU A 196 28.82 3.51 -7.27
CA LEU A 196 28.35 2.21 -7.71
C LEU A 196 27.18 2.32 -8.69
N VAL A 197 26.58 3.50 -8.85
CA VAL A 197 25.54 3.77 -9.86
C VAL A 197 26.18 4.02 -11.22
N LEU A 198 25.75 3.23 -12.21
CA LEU A 198 26.19 3.36 -13.60
C LEU A 198 25.25 4.25 -14.42
N ARG A 199 23.94 4.01 -14.29
CA ARG A 199 22.88 4.73 -15.00
C ARG A 199 21.60 4.77 -14.18
N TRP A 200 20.78 5.79 -14.39
CA TRP A 200 19.42 5.81 -13.86
C TRP A 200 18.45 6.52 -14.80
N LEU A 201 17.15 6.30 -14.60
CA LEU A 201 16.10 7.02 -15.30
C LEU A 201 14.80 7.06 -14.48
N LYS A 202 13.99 8.09 -14.69
CA LYS A 202 12.56 8.05 -14.39
C LYS A 202 11.84 7.45 -15.62
N PRO A 203 11.13 6.32 -15.49
CA PRO A 203 10.49 5.68 -16.64
C PRO A 203 9.33 6.52 -17.17
N ALA A 204 9.13 6.50 -18.49
CA ALA A 204 7.94 7.06 -19.10
C ALA A 204 6.73 6.13 -18.87
N SER A 205 5.52 6.69 -18.96
CA SER A 205 4.29 5.91 -18.85
C SER A 205 4.29 4.70 -19.80
N GLY A 206 3.97 3.53 -19.25
CA GLY A 206 3.94 2.25 -19.96
C GLY A 206 5.31 1.68 -20.40
N GLN A 207 6.43 2.28 -19.98
CA GLN A 207 7.77 1.78 -20.27
C GLN A 207 8.15 0.58 -19.40
N PHE A 208 7.62 0.50 -18.18
CA PHE A 208 7.66 -0.67 -17.31
C PHE A 208 6.25 -1.23 -17.20
N GLN A 209 6.08 -2.51 -17.54
CA GLN A 209 4.80 -3.21 -17.46
C GLN A 209 4.71 -3.91 -16.11
N ILE A 210 4.38 -3.12 -15.08
CA ILE A 210 4.02 -3.64 -13.76
C ILE A 210 2.52 -3.39 -13.60
N GLU A 211 1.75 -4.45 -13.41
CA GLU A 211 0.30 -4.39 -13.23
C GLU A 211 -0.06 -4.81 -11.81
N TYR A 212 -0.93 -4.04 -11.18
CA TYR A 212 -1.52 -4.30 -9.86
C TYR A 212 -3.05 -4.14 -9.98
N LEU A 213 -3.84 -4.73 -9.08
CA LEU A 213 -5.31 -4.61 -9.00
C LEU A 213 -6.08 -4.52 -10.35
N ASN A 214 -6.66 -5.64 -10.82
CA ASN A 214 -7.55 -5.66 -12.00
C ASN A 214 -6.99 -4.96 -13.27
N GLY A 215 -5.66 -5.02 -13.47
CA GLY A 215 -4.99 -4.45 -14.65
C GLY A 215 -4.61 -2.97 -14.55
N ALA A 216 -4.70 -2.37 -13.36
CA ALA A 216 -4.13 -1.05 -13.12
C ALA A 216 -2.61 -1.09 -13.28
N LYS A 217 -2.03 -0.03 -13.86
CA LYS A 217 -0.59 0.03 -14.12
C LYS A 217 0.10 0.75 -12.96
N TYR A 218 1.20 0.17 -12.49
CA TYR A 218 2.13 0.81 -11.60
C TYR A 218 3.30 1.39 -12.39
N GLU A 219 3.58 2.68 -12.16
CA GLU A 219 4.69 3.41 -12.78
C GLU A 219 5.67 3.80 -11.66
N PRO A 220 6.84 3.15 -11.58
CA PRO A 220 7.80 3.46 -10.52
C PRO A 220 8.52 4.79 -10.76
N ASP A 221 8.93 5.45 -9.69
CA ASP A 221 9.64 6.72 -9.77
C ASP A 221 11.02 6.62 -10.43
N PHE A 222 11.86 5.68 -10.00
CA PHE A 222 13.26 5.56 -10.42
C PHE A 222 13.62 4.12 -10.78
N ILE A 223 14.39 3.98 -11.86
CA ILE A 223 15.10 2.75 -12.23
C ILE A 223 16.59 3.06 -12.20
N ILE A 224 17.34 2.27 -11.45
CA ILE A 224 18.77 2.48 -11.23
C ILE A 224 19.52 1.21 -11.63
N GLU A 225 20.53 1.34 -12.47
CA GLU A 225 21.49 0.29 -12.74
C GLU A 225 22.78 0.57 -11.98
N ARG A 226 23.16 -0.36 -11.11
CA ARG A 226 24.41 -0.33 -10.36
C ARG A 226 25.40 -1.36 -10.92
N VAL A 227 26.61 -1.40 -10.37
CA VAL A 227 27.64 -2.39 -10.75
C VAL A 227 27.12 -3.82 -10.62
N ASN A 228 26.44 -4.16 -9.51
CA ASN A 228 26.09 -5.54 -9.18
C ASN A 228 24.60 -5.87 -9.35
N ASP A 229 23.72 -4.88 -9.34
CA ASP A 229 22.27 -5.05 -9.27
C ASP A 229 21.53 -3.92 -10.00
N LYS A 230 20.21 -4.08 -10.11
CA LYS A 230 19.28 -3.06 -10.58
C LYS A 230 18.22 -2.81 -9.53
N LEU A 231 17.85 -1.55 -9.36
CA LEU A 231 16.87 -1.13 -8.36
C LEU A 231 15.67 -0.48 -9.05
N ILE A 232 14.49 -0.81 -8.58
CA ILE A 232 13.28 0.00 -8.74
C ILE A 232 13.09 0.72 -7.41
N CYS A 233 13.12 2.05 -7.41
CA CYS A 233 12.95 2.84 -6.19
C CYS A 233 11.70 3.73 -6.30
N GLU A 234 10.86 3.69 -5.27
CA GLU A 234 9.70 4.56 -5.09
C GLU A 234 9.95 5.46 -3.88
N THR A 235 9.67 6.76 -4.01
CA THR A 235 9.75 7.68 -2.86
C THR A 235 8.36 8.07 -2.41
N LYS A 236 8.07 7.99 -1.11
CA LYS A 236 6.73 8.29 -0.59
C LYS A 236 6.75 9.09 0.70
N MET A 237 5.69 9.87 0.95
CA MET A 237 5.56 10.54 2.24
C MET A 237 5.48 9.50 3.36
N ALA A 238 6.20 9.73 4.46
CA ALA A 238 6.36 8.74 5.54
C ALA A 238 5.01 8.28 6.11
N LYS A 239 4.05 9.20 6.21
CA LYS A 239 2.68 8.93 6.66
C LYS A 239 1.86 8.06 5.69
N GLU A 240 2.22 8.03 4.41
CA GLU A 240 1.51 7.31 3.34
C GLU A 240 2.16 5.96 3.03
N ILE A 241 3.31 5.64 3.64
CA ILE A 241 4.02 4.38 3.38
C ILE A 241 3.12 3.17 3.66
N ASN A 242 2.27 3.23 4.67
CA ASN A 242 1.37 2.14 5.04
C ASN A 242 -0.01 2.24 4.36
N ASP A 243 -0.21 3.18 3.45
CA ASP A 243 -1.46 3.27 2.69
C ASP A 243 -1.64 2.01 1.84
N GLU A 244 -2.88 1.53 1.78
CA GLU A 244 -3.22 0.29 1.10
C GLU A 244 -2.78 0.27 -0.36
N ASP A 245 -3.10 1.32 -1.14
CA ASP A 245 -2.67 1.43 -2.55
C ASP A 245 -1.14 1.42 -2.71
N VAL A 246 -0.40 2.01 -1.76
CA VAL A 246 1.07 2.02 -1.76
C VAL A 246 1.61 0.62 -1.50
N GLN A 247 1.04 -0.10 -0.54
CA GLN A 247 1.42 -1.48 -0.25
C GLN A 247 1.10 -2.43 -1.40
N GLN A 248 -0.06 -2.26 -2.06
CA GLN A 248 -0.42 -3.07 -3.23
C GLN A 248 0.56 -2.87 -4.40
N LYS A 249 0.97 -1.62 -4.68
CA LYS A 249 2.01 -1.31 -5.66
C LYS A 249 3.35 -1.94 -5.29
N LYS A 250 3.75 -1.84 -4.02
CA LYS A 250 4.97 -2.48 -3.49
C LYS A 250 4.95 -3.98 -3.75
N LEU A 251 3.86 -4.68 -3.41
CA LEU A 251 3.74 -6.13 -3.61
C LEU A 251 3.90 -6.50 -5.10
N ALA A 252 3.24 -5.77 -6.00
CA ALA A 252 3.37 -5.98 -7.44
C ALA A 252 4.80 -5.77 -7.94
N ALA A 253 5.48 -4.72 -7.46
CA ALA A 253 6.84 -4.39 -7.85
C ALA A 253 7.90 -5.39 -7.32
N VAL A 254 7.74 -5.85 -6.07
CA VAL A 254 8.58 -6.91 -5.49
C VAL A 254 8.45 -8.20 -6.30
N ARG A 255 7.22 -8.59 -6.64
CA ARG A 255 6.96 -9.78 -7.48
C ARG A 255 7.55 -9.63 -8.87
N TRP A 256 7.43 -8.46 -9.48
CA TRP A 256 8.06 -8.16 -10.77
C TRP A 256 9.58 -8.33 -10.68
N CYS A 257 10.22 -7.81 -9.62
CA CYS A 257 11.66 -7.96 -9.40
C CYS A 257 12.09 -9.41 -9.22
N GLN A 258 11.26 -10.26 -8.60
CA GLN A 258 11.54 -11.70 -8.49
C GLN A 258 11.62 -12.37 -9.87
N PHE A 259 10.61 -12.17 -10.72
CA PHE A 259 10.62 -12.73 -12.09
C PHE A 259 11.74 -12.13 -12.94
N ALA A 260 11.96 -10.81 -12.86
CA ALA A 260 13.02 -10.14 -13.58
C ALA A 260 14.42 -10.65 -13.15
N THR A 261 14.60 -10.94 -11.86
CA THR A 261 15.82 -11.55 -11.31
C THR A 261 16.02 -12.96 -11.81
N GLN A 262 15.00 -13.82 -11.74
CA GLN A 262 15.08 -15.19 -12.26
C GLN A 262 15.49 -15.21 -13.73
N HIS A 263 14.85 -14.37 -14.55
CA HIS A 263 15.21 -14.21 -15.95
C HIS A 263 16.62 -13.64 -16.13
N ALA A 264 16.99 -12.60 -15.38
CA ALA A 264 18.31 -11.99 -15.49
C ALA A 264 19.42 -12.99 -15.14
N ILE A 265 19.33 -13.70 -14.02
CA ILE A 265 20.31 -14.70 -13.58
C ILE A 265 20.45 -15.82 -14.63
N ALA A 266 19.33 -16.32 -15.16
CA ALA A 266 19.33 -17.33 -16.23
C ALA A 266 20.04 -16.85 -17.52
N ASN A 267 20.23 -15.53 -17.69
CA ASN A 267 20.87 -14.90 -18.83
C ASN A 267 22.12 -14.08 -18.45
N ASN A 268 22.80 -14.43 -17.34
CA ASN A 268 24.02 -13.76 -16.86
C ASN A 268 23.87 -12.24 -16.62
N GLY A 269 22.67 -11.81 -16.31
CA GLY A 269 22.32 -10.44 -15.95
C GLY A 269 22.35 -10.19 -14.44
N LYS A 270 22.17 -8.93 -14.09
CA LYS A 270 22.13 -8.44 -12.70
C LYS A 270 20.76 -8.70 -12.04
N PRO A 271 20.70 -9.08 -10.76
CA PRO A 271 19.46 -9.20 -10.02
C PRO A 271 18.75 -7.84 -9.88
N TRP A 272 17.45 -7.89 -9.64
CA TRP A 272 16.56 -6.76 -9.45
C TRP A 272 16.04 -6.71 -8.01
N HIS A 273 15.96 -5.50 -7.45
CA HIS A 273 15.39 -5.25 -6.14
C HIS A 273 14.41 -4.07 -6.20
N TYR A 274 13.41 -4.07 -5.30
CA TYR A 274 12.46 -2.98 -5.14
C TYR A 274 12.70 -2.29 -3.80
N LEU A 275 12.73 -0.96 -3.78
CA LEU A 275 12.86 -0.16 -2.56
C LEU A 275 11.68 0.81 -2.46
N LEU A 276 10.98 0.80 -1.33
CA LEU A 276 9.99 1.83 -0.99
C LEU A 276 10.56 2.73 0.11
N ILE A 277 10.95 3.95 -0.26
CA ILE A 277 11.76 4.83 0.58
C ILE A 277 10.89 5.96 1.14
N PRO A 278 10.75 6.10 2.46
CA PRO A 278 10.12 7.26 3.08
C PRO A 278 10.91 8.53 2.79
N HIS A 279 10.23 9.62 2.43
CA HIS A 279 10.86 10.87 2.00
C HIS A 279 11.78 11.53 3.04
N ASP A 280 11.54 11.27 4.34
CA ASP A 280 12.31 11.77 5.48
C ASP A 280 13.59 10.96 5.73
N GLN A 281 13.77 9.84 5.02
CA GLN A 281 14.98 9.02 5.03
C GLN A 281 15.92 9.38 3.88
N ILE A 282 15.57 10.38 3.05
CA ILE A 282 16.41 10.86 1.95
C ILE A 282 17.23 12.04 2.47
N ALA A 283 18.48 11.78 2.84
CA ALA A 283 19.42 12.79 3.33
C ALA A 283 20.75 12.72 2.57
N SER A 284 21.42 13.86 2.41
CA SER A 284 22.64 14.00 1.62
C SER A 284 23.85 13.23 2.18
N ASN A 285 23.79 12.79 3.43
CA ASN A 285 24.84 12.01 4.09
C ASN A 285 24.59 10.49 4.07
N LEU A 286 23.49 10.03 3.47
CA LEU A 286 23.15 8.61 3.38
C LEU A 286 23.56 8.04 2.02
N SER A 287 23.96 6.78 1.99
CA SER A 287 24.31 6.07 0.75
C SER A 287 23.14 5.24 0.24
N LEU A 288 23.14 4.94 -1.06
CA LEU A 288 22.13 4.05 -1.64
C LEU A 288 22.22 2.63 -1.07
N ASP A 289 23.41 2.19 -0.64
CA ASP A 289 23.59 0.90 0.06
C ASP A 289 22.90 0.85 1.42
N TYR A 290 22.94 1.95 2.18
CA TYR A 290 22.18 2.05 3.42
C TYR A 290 20.68 1.95 3.15
N LEU A 291 20.17 2.74 2.20
CA LEU A 291 18.75 2.71 1.82
C LEU A 291 18.31 1.34 1.31
N LYS A 292 19.16 0.67 0.54
CA LYS A 292 18.91 -0.70 0.08
C LYS A 292 18.83 -1.68 1.25
N THR A 293 19.71 -1.57 2.24
CA THR A 293 19.72 -2.49 3.38
C THR A 293 18.46 -2.32 4.23
N GLU A 294 17.98 -1.09 4.38
CA GLU A 294 16.84 -0.77 5.24
C GLU A 294 15.48 -0.99 4.57
N PHE A 295 15.36 -0.78 3.25
CA PHE A 295 14.07 -0.68 2.56
C PHE A 295 13.82 -1.68 1.41
N VAL A 296 14.66 -2.71 1.27
CA VAL A 296 14.47 -3.84 0.31
C VAL A 296 13.32 -4.76 0.69
#